data_AF-A0A543PUL6-F1
#
_entry.id   AF-A0A543PUL6-F1
#
_cell.length_a   1.000
_cell.length_b   1.000
_cell.length_c   1.000
_cell.angle_alpha   90.00
_cell.angle_beta   90.00
_cell.angle_gamma   90.00
#
_symmetry.space_group_name_H-M   'P 1'
#
loop_
_entity.id
_entity.type
_entity.pdbx_description
1 polymer ?
#
loop_
_entity_poly.entity_id
_entity_poly.type
_entity_poly.pdbx_seq_one_letter_code
_entity_poly.pdbx_strand_id
1 'polypeptide(L)'
;MQTRHGTMATERPQRYAKQLAGHWARKGSAGDEDGATVIRFDTGQVVRMWPAEGLLHVEASVPDEGDPDRFAQVVKDHLERFGKRDELDVVWDPAAGDGPHSGTGPDGIRPLPQGFVLGVATAGHQNEGQNTASDTWFLEHTTPSVFREPSGRACNGYELWRDDLDLVKGMGLDAYRFSVEWARVEPSEGTVDEAALDHYEAIVDRCAELGLAPVVTFNHFTAPHWFAAEGGWLSSRSAELFARYCGWVMDRFGDRIAYAVTLNEPNLTRLLSWLDLPAVIRDLERATLDAASAAAGVERYRVGNVMLPEDMDAIGDGMTAGHRAARAAIKARRPELPVGFSLAVVDDRVVGDDAAFRDRKRHEVYARWLELAHEDDFLGIQNYESRTYDGAGEVAPAPGTPVNGMGSAIDPTSLAGAVRYAHAESGVPILVTEHGMQTPDDSQRAGFIEPSLVALLEAMDDGVPVLGYLHWTLMDNFEWIFGYGAQLGLHEVDRETFVRTPKPSAAVYASVAGARRVRA
;
A
#
# COMPACT_ATOMS: atom_id res chain seq x y z
N MET A 1 37.32 14.76 -1.10
CA MET A 1 37.31 14.16 -2.44
C MET A 1 35.91 13.67 -2.71
N GLN A 2 35.40 13.89 -3.91
CA GLN A 2 34.14 13.31 -4.36
C GLN A 2 34.44 11.96 -5.01
N THR A 3 33.72 10.90 -4.63
CA THR A 3 33.96 9.54 -5.14
C THR A 3 32.71 9.01 -5.85
N ARG A 4 32.90 8.08 -6.79
CA ARG A 4 31.87 7.20 -7.33
C ARG A 4 32.31 5.76 -7.14
N HIS A 5 31.39 4.93 -6.70
CA HIS A 5 31.60 3.49 -6.57
C HIS A 5 30.81 2.80 -7.68
N GLY A 6 31.40 1.76 -8.23
CA GLY A 6 30.77 0.96 -9.27
C GLY A 6 31.29 -0.46 -9.25
N THR A 7 30.60 -1.33 -9.95
CA THR A 7 30.96 -2.73 -10.09
C THR A 7 30.95 -3.14 -11.55
N MET A 8 31.80 -4.11 -11.89
CA MET A 8 31.88 -4.70 -13.22
C MET A 8 31.93 -6.22 -13.07
N ALA A 9 30.91 -6.91 -13.59
CA ALA A 9 30.87 -8.37 -13.57
C ALA A 9 31.94 -8.94 -14.50
N THR A 10 32.82 -9.81 -13.98
CA THR A 10 33.85 -10.44 -14.81
C THR A 10 34.48 -11.65 -14.14
N GLU A 11 34.79 -12.69 -14.92
CA GLU A 11 35.57 -13.85 -14.45
C GLU A 11 37.05 -13.53 -14.21
N ARG A 12 37.54 -12.34 -14.60
CA ARG A 12 38.97 -11.98 -14.53
C ARG A 12 39.22 -10.58 -13.95
N PRO A 13 38.73 -10.27 -12.73
CA PRO A 13 38.76 -8.91 -12.19
C PRO A 13 40.19 -8.37 -12.04
N GLN A 14 41.14 -9.19 -11.57
CA GLN A 14 42.54 -8.75 -11.41
C GLN A 14 43.23 -8.46 -12.75
N ARG A 15 42.81 -9.10 -13.86
CA ARG A 15 43.38 -8.83 -15.19
C ARG A 15 43.04 -7.42 -15.64
N TYR A 16 41.77 -7.03 -15.52
CA TYR A 16 41.30 -5.74 -16.00
C TYR A 16 41.78 -4.57 -15.12
N ALA A 17 41.88 -4.76 -13.80
CA ALA A 17 42.51 -3.80 -12.90
C ALA A 17 43.96 -3.49 -13.30
N LYS A 18 44.78 -4.53 -13.53
CA LYS A 18 46.18 -4.38 -13.97
C LYS A 18 46.30 -3.77 -15.37
N GLN A 19 45.37 -4.09 -16.27
CA GLN A 19 45.35 -3.54 -17.61
C GLN A 19 45.06 -2.04 -17.60
N LEU A 20 44.10 -1.57 -16.79
CA LEU A 20 43.82 -0.15 -16.63
C LEU A 20 45.00 0.59 -15.97
N ALA A 21 45.59 0.01 -14.93
CA ALA A 21 46.78 0.55 -14.28
C ALA A 21 47.96 0.69 -15.25
N GLY A 22 48.24 -0.33 -16.07
CA GLY A 22 49.27 -0.27 -17.10
C GLY A 22 48.98 0.76 -18.20
N HIS A 23 47.71 0.91 -18.59
CA HIS A 23 47.29 1.90 -19.58
C HIS A 23 47.48 3.35 -19.08
N TRP A 24 47.31 3.59 -17.78
CA TRP A 24 47.43 4.92 -17.17
C TRP A 24 48.72 5.17 -16.39
N ALA A 25 49.66 4.22 -16.36
CA ALA A 25 50.93 4.34 -15.64
C ALA A 25 51.79 5.57 -16.03
N ARG A 26 51.52 6.22 -17.18
CA ARG A 26 52.22 7.44 -17.62
C ARG A 26 51.55 8.75 -17.18
N LYS A 27 50.35 8.69 -16.58
CA LYS A 27 49.56 9.86 -16.16
C LYS A 27 49.62 10.13 -14.64
N GLY A 28 50.49 9.41 -13.94
CA GLY A 28 50.66 9.47 -12.50
C GLY A 28 51.39 8.23 -11.97
N SER A 29 50.99 7.71 -10.82
CA SER A 29 51.51 6.48 -10.22
C SER A 29 50.45 5.38 -10.12
N ALA A 30 50.87 4.12 -10.18
CA ALA A 30 49.99 2.97 -9.98
C ALA A 30 50.69 1.89 -9.15
N GLY A 31 49.96 1.25 -8.23
CA GLY A 31 50.48 0.21 -7.35
C GLY A 31 49.36 -0.58 -6.66
N ASP A 32 49.74 -1.60 -5.89
CA ASP A 32 48.79 -2.40 -5.10
C ASP A 32 48.86 -1.95 -3.63
N GLU A 33 47.69 -1.68 -3.02
CA GLU A 33 47.50 -1.24 -1.63
C GLU A 33 46.29 -1.95 -1.02
N ASP A 34 46.47 -2.60 0.12
CA ASP A 34 45.42 -3.32 0.85
C ASP A 34 44.55 -4.27 -0.01
N GLY A 35 45.19 -4.97 -0.94
CA GLY A 35 44.51 -5.90 -1.86
C GLY A 35 43.76 -5.24 -3.02
N ALA A 36 43.87 -3.91 -3.18
CA ALA A 36 43.33 -3.14 -4.29
C ALA A 36 44.45 -2.62 -5.20
N THR A 37 44.20 -2.54 -6.51
CA THR A 37 45.04 -1.79 -7.44
C THR A 37 44.61 -0.33 -7.42
N VAL A 38 45.54 0.58 -7.11
CA VAL A 38 45.30 2.02 -6.94
C VAL A 38 46.11 2.80 -7.98
N ILE A 39 45.45 3.74 -8.66
CA ILE A 39 46.04 4.67 -9.64
C ILE A 39 45.83 6.08 -9.10
N ARG A 40 46.90 6.85 -8.94
CA ARG A 40 46.86 8.25 -8.53
C ARG A 40 47.38 9.14 -9.64
N PHE A 41 46.56 10.06 -10.11
CA PHE A 41 46.90 10.99 -11.18
C PHE A 41 47.58 12.24 -10.63
N ASP A 42 48.46 12.85 -11.41
CA ASP A 42 49.15 14.10 -11.02
C ASP A 42 48.16 15.26 -10.81
N THR A 43 47.00 15.19 -11.44
CA THR A 43 45.87 16.12 -11.32
C THR A 43 44.98 15.87 -10.09
N GLY A 44 45.37 14.93 -9.22
CA GLY A 44 44.72 14.66 -7.94
C GLY A 44 43.58 13.66 -7.97
N GLN A 45 43.17 13.13 -9.13
CA GLN A 45 42.19 12.03 -9.18
C GLN A 45 42.79 10.71 -8.69
N VAL A 46 41.95 9.82 -8.19
CA VAL A 46 42.34 8.48 -7.74
C VAL A 46 41.35 7.46 -8.30
N VAL A 47 41.87 6.32 -8.78
CA VAL A 47 41.05 5.16 -9.13
C VAL A 47 41.51 3.99 -8.30
N ARG A 48 40.62 3.37 -7.53
CA ARG A 48 40.89 2.19 -6.71
C ARG A 48 40.03 1.03 -7.19
N MET A 49 40.62 -0.16 -7.34
CA MET A 49 39.91 -1.33 -7.87
C MET A 49 40.27 -2.58 -7.08
N TRP A 50 39.28 -3.38 -6.68
CA TRP A 50 39.53 -4.63 -5.96
C TRP A 50 38.53 -5.73 -6.36
N PRO A 51 38.96 -7.00 -6.37
CA PRO A 51 38.09 -8.13 -6.66
C PRO A 51 37.29 -8.53 -5.41
N ALA A 52 35.99 -8.78 -5.56
CA ALA A 52 35.18 -9.49 -4.56
C ALA A 52 33.99 -10.18 -5.24
N GLU A 53 33.65 -11.41 -4.81
CA GLU A 53 32.43 -12.13 -5.22
C GLU A 53 32.15 -12.22 -6.74
N GLY A 54 33.19 -12.37 -7.57
CA GLY A 54 33.03 -12.44 -9.04
C GLY A 54 32.84 -11.08 -9.73
N LEU A 55 32.99 -9.99 -8.97
CA LEU A 55 32.95 -8.61 -9.43
C LEU A 55 34.33 -7.96 -9.33
N LEU A 56 34.57 -6.98 -10.19
CA LEU A 56 35.57 -5.94 -9.96
C LEU A 56 34.87 -4.71 -9.40
N HIS A 57 35.15 -4.37 -8.15
CA HIS A 57 34.73 -3.09 -7.59
C HIS A 57 35.67 -1.98 -8.08
N VAL A 58 35.11 -0.82 -8.35
CA VAL A 58 35.81 0.35 -8.89
C VAL A 58 35.37 1.59 -8.12
N GLU A 59 36.32 2.32 -7.57
CA GLU A 59 36.16 3.65 -7.00
C GLU A 59 36.86 4.66 -7.91
N ALA A 60 36.17 5.74 -8.26
CA ALA A 60 36.71 6.87 -9.01
C ALA A 60 36.54 8.15 -8.19
N SER A 61 37.64 8.69 -7.68
CA SER A 61 37.68 9.87 -6.82
C SER A 61 38.31 11.07 -7.51
N VAL A 62 37.75 12.26 -7.28
CA VAL A 62 38.27 13.54 -7.75
C VAL A 62 38.45 14.53 -6.58
N PRO A 63 39.32 15.55 -6.70
CA PRO A 63 39.34 16.67 -5.75
C PRO A 63 37.97 17.35 -5.64
N ASP A 64 37.71 18.08 -4.55
CA ASP A 64 36.36 18.61 -4.25
C ASP A 64 35.81 19.60 -5.29
N GLU A 65 36.67 20.22 -6.10
CA GLU A 65 36.28 21.10 -7.21
C GLU A 65 36.09 20.35 -8.55
N GLY A 66 36.29 19.03 -8.58
CA GLY A 66 36.21 18.20 -9.77
C GLY A 66 34.79 17.70 -10.08
N ASP A 67 34.63 17.11 -11.27
CA ASP A 67 33.40 16.47 -11.74
C ASP A 67 33.56 14.93 -11.62
N PRO A 68 33.02 14.30 -10.55
CA PRO A 68 33.17 12.86 -10.32
C PRO A 68 32.42 12.02 -11.34
N ASP A 69 31.28 12.48 -11.88
CA ASP A 69 30.48 11.74 -12.85
C ASP A 69 31.17 11.66 -14.21
N ARG A 70 31.73 12.79 -14.66
CA ARG A 70 32.56 12.80 -15.87
C ARG A 70 33.79 11.92 -15.71
N PHE A 71 34.42 11.93 -14.54
CA PHE A 71 35.60 11.09 -14.31
C PHE A 71 35.24 9.60 -14.24
N ALA A 72 34.14 9.25 -13.58
CA ALA A 72 33.59 7.90 -13.55
C ALA A 72 33.23 7.40 -14.96
N GLN A 73 32.61 8.24 -15.80
CA GLN A 73 32.35 7.88 -17.19
C GLN A 73 33.64 7.60 -17.98
N VAL A 74 34.69 8.40 -17.77
CA VAL A 74 36.00 8.15 -18.39
C VAL A 74 36.56 6.80 -17.94
N VAL A 75 36.43 6.44 -16.67
CA VAL A 75 36.86 5.13 -16.15
C VAL A 75 36.06 3.99 -16.77
N LYS A 76 34.73 4.12 -16.84
CA LYS A 76 33.81 3.17 -17.50
C LYS A 76 34.22 2.92 -18.94
N ASP A 77 34.34 3.98 -19.75
CA ASP A 77 34.65 3.83 -21.17
C ASP A 77 35.97 3.07 -21.41
N HIS A 78 36.96 3.20 -20.52
CA HIS A 78 38.23 2.50 -20.68
C HIS A 78 38.14 1.02 -20.28
N LEU A 79 37.44 0.71 -19.19
CA LEU A 79 37.25 -0.67 -18.74
C LEU A 79 36.43 -1.48 -19.76
N GLU A 80 35.35 -0.91 -20.28
CA GLU A 80 34.50 -1.57 -21.28
C GLU A 80 35.26 -1.80 -22.59
N ARG A 81 36.14 -0.87 -22.98
CA ARG A 81 36.99 -1.00 -24.17
C ARG A 81 38.02 -2.14 -24.08
N PHE A 82 38.29 -2.68 -22.89
CA PHE A 82 39.21 -3.81 -22.73
C PHE A 82 38.54 -5.17 -22.96
N GLY A 83 37.20 -5.24 -22.94
CA GLY A 83 36.43 -6.44 -23.27
C GLY A 83 36.26 -6.64 -24.79
N LYS A 84 35.76 -7.80 -25.20
CA LYS A 84 35.16 -7.93 -26.55
C LYS A 84 33.76 -7.31 -26.50
N ARG A 85 33.25 -6.83 -27.64
CA ARG A 85 31.95 -6.12 -27.77
C ARG A 85 30.89 -6.59 -26.75
N ASP A 86 30.51 -5.66 -25.87
CA ASP A 86 29.47 -5.76 -24.83
C ASP A 86 29.69 -6.83 -23.73
N GLU A 87 30.90 -7.38 -23.60
CA GLU A 87 31.25 -8.38 -22.58
C GLU A 87 31.44 -7.77 -21.18
N LEU A 88 31.78 -6.48 -21.09
CA LEU A 88 32.03 -5.78 -19.84
C LEU A 88 31.12 -4.55 -19.79
N ASP A 89 30.39 -4.40 -18.69
CA ASP A 89 29.61 -3.20 -18.36
C ASP A 89 29.98 -2.78 -16.95
N VAL A 90 30.40 -1.52 -16.81
CA VAL A 90 30.61 -0.92 -15.48
C VAL A 90 29.32 -0.26 -15.04
N VAL A 91 28.69 -0.84 -14.02
CA VAL A 91 27.51 -0.29 -13.39
C VAL A 91 27.97 0.58 -12.22
N TRP A 92 27.85 1.89 -12.37
CA TRP A 92 28.08 2.81 -11.25
C TRP A 92 26.89 2.73 -10.31
N ASP A 93 27.15 2.61 -9.02
CA ASP A 93 26.12 2.71 -8.00
C ASP A 93 25.50 4.11 -8.11
N PRO A 94 24.17 4.21 -8.34
CA PRO A 94 23.51 5.50 -8.44
C PRO A 94 23.57 6.32 -7.13
N ALA A 95 24.09 5.72 -6.05
CA ALA A 95 24.07 6.21 -4.67
C ALA A 95 25.46 6.24 -4.03
N ALA A 96 26.53 6.41 -4.82
CA ALA A 96 27.89 6.44 -4.27
C ALA A 96 28.54 7.83 -4.30
N GLY A 97 27.73 8.88 -4.44
CA GLY A 97 28.04 10.22 -3.96
C GLY A 97 27.07 10.54 -2.84
N ASP A 98 27.56 10.51 -1.60
CA ASP A 98 26.79 10.54 -0.35
C ASP A 98 25.83 9.35 -0.18
N GLY A 99 25.49 9.02 1.06
CA GLY A 99 24.65 7.86 1.42
C GLY A 99 23.24 7.90 0.81
N PRO A 100 22.26 7.13 1.33
CA PRO A 100 20.87 7.24 0.84
C PRO A 100 20.53 8.73 0.76
N HIS A 101 20.05 9.21 -0.39
CA HIS A 101 19.65 10.61 -0.54
C HIS A 101 18.40 10.86 0.32
N SER A 102 18.66 11.01 1.62
CA SER A 102 17.81 11.54 2.65
C SER A 102 17.92 13.06 2.58
N GLY A 103 17.18 13.66 1.66
CA GLY A 103 17.16 15.11 1.55
C GLY A 103 16.48 15.62 0.30
N THR A 104 15.63 16.61 0.50
CA THR A 104 15.14 17.50 -0.55
C THR A 104 16.34 18.14 -1.25
N GLY A 105 16.45 18.00 -2.58
CA GLY A 105 17.47 18.72 -3.34
C GLY A 105 17.35 20.23 -3.15
N PRO A 106 18.34 21.04 -3.56
CA PRO A 106 18.33 22.50 -3.39
C PRO A 106 17.10 23.20 -4.02
N ASP A 107 16.40 22.52 -4.94
CA ASP A 107 15.17 22.98 -5.58
C ASP A 107 13.88 22.55 -4.86
N GLY A 108 13.97 21.91 -3.70
CA GLY A 108 12.84 21.33 -2.98
C GLY A 108 12.24 20.11 -3.69
N ILE A 109 13.01 19.40 -4.51
CA ILE A 109 12.54 18.25 -5.28
C ILE A 109 13.20 16.97 -4.77
N ARG A 110 12.38 15.93 -4.58
CA ARG A 110 12.81 14.63 -4.08
C ARG A 110 12.35 13.50 -5.02
N PRO A 111 13.26 12.71 -5.62
CA PRO A 111 12.88 11.60 -6.49
C PRO A 111 12.26 10.46 -5.68
N LEU A 112 11.35 9.72 -6.32
CA LEU A 112 10.87 8.45 -5.78
C LEU A 112 11.93 7.35 -5.98
N PRO A 113 12.08 6.41 -5.04
CA PRO A 113 12.98 5.28 -5.19
C PRO A 113 12.66 4.48 -6.46
N GLN A 114 13.70 3.89 -7.05
CA GLN A 114 13.53 2.98 -8.18
C GLN A 114 12.64 1.79 -7.75
N GLY A 115 11.64 1.47 -8.57
CA GLY A 115 10.71 0.38 -8.28
C GLY A 115 9.60 0.72 -7.27
N PHE A 116 9.56 1.94 -6.72
CA PHE A 116 8.48 2.37 -5.82
C PHE A 116 7.14 2.34 -6.54
N VAL A 117 6.18 1.56 -6.07
CA VAL A 117 4.87 1.41 -6.75
C VAL A 117 3.96 2.58 -6.37
N LEU A 118 3.40 3.27 -7.37
CA LEU A 118 2.28 4.18 -7.18
C LEU A 118 1.00 3.58 -7.73
N GLY A 119 -0.06 3.58 -6.95
CA GLY A 119 -1.35 3.06 -7.39
C GLY A 119 -2.53 3.76 -6.74
N VAL A 120 -3.70 3.18 -6.95
CA VAL A 120 -4.96 3.67 -6.42
C VAL A 120 -5.86 2.50 -6.08
N ALA A 121 -6.70 2.67 -5.07
CA ALA A 121 -7.54 1.63 -4.52
C ALA A 121 -9.04 1.92 -4.70
N THR A 122 -9.81 0.83 -4.77
CA THR A 122 -11.28 0.78 -4.74
C THR A 122 -11.73 -0.46 -3.97
N ALA A 123 -12.99 -0.49 -3.52
CA ALA A 123 -13.66 -1.66 -2.97
C ALA A 123 -14.90 -1.99 -3.80
N GLY A 124 -15.15 -3.26 -4.03
CA GLY A 124 -16.19 -3.78 -4.91
C GLY A 124 -17.58 -3.28 -4.49
N HIS A 125 -17.97 -3.48 -3.23
CA HIS A 125 -19.27 -2.99 -2.76
C HIS A 125 -19.44 -1.46 -2.86
N GLN A 126 -18.36 -0.70 -2.66
CA GLN A 126 -18.40 0.77 -2.72
C GLN A 126 -18.41 1.32 -4.16
N ASN A 127 -17.83 0.59 -5.12
CA ASN A 127 -17.58 1.05 -6.49
C ASN A 127 -18.43 0.35 -7.57
N GLU A 128 -18.56 -0.98 -7.50
CA GLU A 128 -19.09 -1.79 -8.59
C GLU A 128 -20.60 -1.60 -8.81
N GLY A 129 -21.37 -1.62 -7.72
CA GLY A 129 -22.82 -1.52 -7.72
C GLY A 129 -23.53 -2.86 -7.92
N GLN A 130 -24.79 -2.95 -7.50
CA GLN A 130 -25.64 -4.14 -7.62
C GLN A 130 -24.97 -5.40 -7.03
N ASN A 131 -24.34 -5.27 -5.88
CA ASN A 131 -23.76 -6.39 -5.13
C ASN A 131 -24.86 -7.09 -4.29
N THR A 132 -25.92 -7.54 -4.96
CA THR A 132 -27.21 -7.90 -4.34
C THR A 132 -27.18 -9.18 -3.51
N ALA A 133 -26.16 -10.02 -3.70
CA ALA A 133 -25.95 -11.24 -2.92
C ALA A 133 -25.13 -10.99 -1.65
N SER A 134 -24.66 -9.76 -1.40
CA SER A 134 -23.85 -9.46 -0.23
C SER A 134 -24.69 -9.30 1.03
N ASP A 135 -24.07 -9.59 2.16
CA ASP A 135 -24.60 -9.36 3.48
C ASP A 135 -24.89 -7.88 3.75
N THR A 136 -24.03 -6.98 3.25
CA THR A 136 -24.18 -5.53 3.37
C THR A 136 -25.39 -5.03 2.59
N TRP A 137 -25.61 -5.51 1.36
CA TRP A 137 -26.83 -5.19 0.60
C TRP A 137 -28.10 -5.63 1.37
N PHE A 138 -28.04 -6.79 2.03
CA PHE A 138 -29.13 -7.26 2.88
C PHE A 138 -29.37 -6.34 4.09
N LEU A 139 -28.32 -5.87 4.76
CA LEU A 139 -28.44 -4.91 5.86
C LEU A 139 -29.00 -3.57 5.41
N GLU A 140 -28.61 -3.06 4.24
CA GLU A 140 -29.15 -1.81 3.66
C GLU A 140 -30.67 -1.85 3.46
N HIS A 141 -31.22 -3.03 3.18
CA HIS A 141 -32.65 -3.23 2.91
C HIS A 141 -33.42 -3.82 4.11
N THR A 142 -32.76 -3.99 5.25
CA THR A 142 -33.37 -4.42 6.51
C THR A 142 -33.99 -3.20 7.23
N THR A 143 -35.01 -3.40 8.06
CA THR A 143 -35.60 -2.29 8.85
C THR A 143 -35.77 -2.69 10.32
N PRO A 144 -35.18 -1.92 11.27
CA PRO A 144 -34.30 -0.77 11.06
C PRO A 144 -32.94 -1.14 10.43
N SER A 145 -32.25 -0.14 9.87
CA SER A 145 -30.87 -0.26 9.37
C SER A 145 -30.01 0.91 9.82
N VAL A 146 -28.73 0.64 10.08
CA VAL A 146 -27.70 1.64 10.37
C VAL A 146 -27.23 2.36 9.09
N PHE A 147 -27.50 1.79 7.92
CA PHE A 147 -27.15 2.41 6.64
C PHE A 147 -28.08 3.57 6.33
N ARG A 148 -27.50 4.73 6.04
CA ARG A 148 -28.25 5.96 5.72
C ARG A 148 -29.04 5.85 4.41
N GLU A 149 -28.45 5.23 3.41
CA GLU A 149 -29.05 4.98 2.10
C GLU A 149 -28.46 3.71 1.49
N PRO A 150 -29.16 3.01 0.58
CA PRO A 150 -28.62 1.84 -0.09
C PRO A 150 -27.48 2.18 -1.06
N SER A 151 -26.56 1.23 -1.25
CA SER A 151 -25.46 1.31 -2.22
C SER A 151 -25.98 1.35 -3.66
N GLY A 152 -27.03 0.60 -4.00
CA GLY A 152 -27.64 0.66 -5.34
C GLY A 152 -26.62 0.40 -6.46
N ARG A 153 -26.48 1.33 -7.40
CA ARG A 153 -25.53 1.21 -8.51
C ARG A 153 -24.10 1.65 -8.17
N ALA A 154 -23.81 2.15 -6.96
CA ALA A 154 -22.48 2.66 -6.62
C ALA A 154 -21.98 3.66 -7.68
N CYS A 155 -20.74 3.50 -8.13
CA CYS A 155 -20.17 4.23 -9.25
C CYS A 155 -20.42 3.52 -10.59
N ASN A 156 -21.20 2.43 -10.61
CA ASN A 156 -21.43 1.54 -11.75
C ASN A 156 -20.11 0.94 -12.30
N GLY A 157 -19.13 0.73 -11.41
CA GLY A 157 -17.81 0.22 -11.76
C GLY A 157 -17.83 -1.20 -12.32
N TYR A 158 -18.84 -2.02 -12.03
CA TYR A 158 -18.96 -3.37 -12.60
C TYR A 158 -19.08 -3.33 -14.13
N GLU A 159 -19.77 -2.31 -14.67
CA GLU A 159 -19.93 -2.13 -16.11
C GLU A 159 -18.81 -1.28 -16.72
N LEU A 160 -18.28 -0.33 -15.94
CA LEU A 160 -17.36 0.71 -16.40
C LEU A 160 -15.90 0.48 -15.99
N TRP A 161 -15.57 -0.74 -15.55
CA TRP A 161 -14.22 -1.10 -15.09
C TRP A 161 -13.12 -0.81 -16.12
N ARG A 162 -13.43 -0.87 -17.43
CA ARG A 162 -12.45 -0.53 -18.49
C ARG A 162 -12.12 0.95 -18.48
N ASP A 163 -13.14 1.80 -18.37
CA ASP A 163 -12.97 3.25 -18.29
C ASP A 163 -12.22 3.61 -17.00
N ASP A 164 -12.54 2.95 -15.90
CA ASP A 164 -11.84 3.13 -14.62
C ASP A 164 -10.35 2.75 -14.74
N LEU A 165 -10.00 1.65 -15.40
CA LEU A 165 -8.58 1.27 -15.66
C LEU A 165 -7.88 2.24 -16.63
N ASP A 166 -8.58 2.76 -17.62
CA ASP A 166 -8.03 3.77 -18.53
C ASP A 166 -7.74 5.08 -17.77
N LEU A 167 -8.54 5.45 -16.75
CA LEU A 167 -8.22 6.55 -15.83
C LEU A 167 -6.96 6.27 -15.01
N VAL A 168 -6.84 5.07 -14.42
CA VAL A 168 -5.65 4.66 -13.65
C VAL A 168 -4.39 4.77 -14.51
N LYS A 169 -4.44 4.23 -15.73
CA LYS A 169 -3.32 4.30 -16.66
C LYS A 169 -3.06 5.72 -17.14
N GLY A 170 -4.11 6.51 -17.38
CA GLY A 170 -4.03 7.91 -17.80
C GLY A 170 -3.35 8.81 -16.78
N MET A 171 -3.46 8.49 -15.48
CA MET A 171 -2.71 9.16 -14.41
C MET A 171 -1.23 8.72 -14.33
N GLY A 172 -0.81 7.72 -15.10
CA GLY A 172 0.57 7.22 -15.10
C GLY A 172 0.90 6.31 -13.91
N LEU A 173 -0.11 5.71 -13.28
CA LEU A 173 0.08 4.81 -12.14
C LEU A 173 0.61 3.43 -12.56
N ASP A 174 1.19 2.73 -11.59
CA ASP A 174 1.81 1.41 -11.73
C ASP A 174 0.91 0.28 -11.23
N ALA A 175 -0.06 0.57 -10.36
CA ALA A 175 -0.88 -0.46 -9.70
C ALA A 175 -2.35 -0.05 -9.55
N TYR A 176 -3.22 -1.06 -9.56
CA TYR A 176 -4.64 -0.92 -9.26
C TYR A 176 -5.05 -1.91 -8.19
N ARG A 177 -5.56 -1.40 -7.06
CA ARG A 177 -6.12 -2.20 -5.98
C ARG A 177 -7.64 -2.27 -6.08
N PHE A 178 -8.17 -3.48 -6.07
CA PHE A 178 -9.61 -3.74 -6.10
C PHE A 178 -9.93 -5.00 -5.28
N SER A 179 -11.19 -5.17 -4.88
CA SER A 179 -11.65 -6.43 -4.27
C SER A 179 -12.34 -7.33 -5.29
N VAL A 180 -12.18 -8.64 -5.08
CA VAL A 180 -13.02 -9.64 -5.73
C VAL A 180 -14.18 -9.92 -4.78
N GLU A 181 -15.42 -9.66 -5.18
CA GLU A 181 -16.55 -9.82 -4.27
C GLU A 181 -16.94 -11.29 -4.10
N TRP A 182 -16.66 -11.86 -2.92
CA TRP A 182 -17.06 -13.23 -2.58
C TRP A 182 -18.57 -13.44 -2.80
N ALA A 183 -19.40 -12.45 -2.48
CA ALA A 183 -20.84 -12.48 -2.72
C ALA A 183 -21.22 -12.69 -4.19
N ARG A 184 -20.39 -12.26 -5.15
CA ARG A 184 -20.60 -12.51 -6.58
C ARG A 184 -20.06 -13.85 -7.01
N VAL A 185 -18.86 -14.22 -6.53
CA VAL A 185 -18.20 -15.47 -6.91
C VAL A 185 -18.95 -16.69 -6.36
N GLU A 186 -19.51 -16.59 -5.15
CA GLU A 186 -20.28 -17.66 -4.50
C GLU A 186 -21.59 -17.09 -3.93
N PRO A 187 -22.60 -16.79 -4.78
CA PRO A 187 -23.84 -16.17 -4.34
C PRO A 187 -24.71 -17.07 -3.46
N SER A 188 -24.47 -18.39 -3.51
CA SER A 188 -25.02 -19.38 -2.59
C SER A 188 -23.96 -20.42 -2.29
N GLU A 189 -23.96 -20.98 -1.07
CA GLU A 189 -22.90 -21.89 -0.63
C GLU A 189 -22.66 -23.04 -1.64
N GLY A 190 -21.41 -23.20 -2.05
CA GLY A 190 -20.96 -24.24 -2.98
C GLY A 190 -21.30 -24.01 -4.45
N THR A 191 -22.01 -22.94 -4.79
CA THR A 191 -22.37 -22.59 -6.17
C THR A 191 -21.49 -21.45 -6.64
N VAL A 192 -20.52 -21.75 -7.51
CA VAL A 192 -19.64 -20.75 -8.12
C VAL A 192 -20.33 -20.10 -9.31
N ASP A 193 -20.31 -18.76 -9.36
CA ASP A 193 -20.69 -18.00 -10.54
C ASP A 193 -19.46 -17.78 -11.44
N GLU A 194 -19.38 -18.57 -12.52
CA GLU A 194 -18.29 -18.48 -13.48
C GLU A 194 -18.26 -17.14 -14.23
N ALA A 195 -19.41 -16.48 -14.43
CA ALA A 195 -19.44 -15.18 -15.10
C ALA A 195 -18.84 -14.08 -14.21
N ALA A 196 -19.00 -14.18 -12.89
CA ALA A 196 -18.31 -13.30 -11.95
C ALA A 196 -16.79 -13.52 -11.98
N LEU A 197 -16.34 -14.78 -12.02
CA LEU A 197 -14.90 -15.09 -12.16
C LEU A 197 -14.33 -14.60 -13.49
N ASP A 198 -15.05 -14.79 -14.61
CA ASP A 198 -14.66 -14.28 -15.94
C ASP A 198 -14.54 -12.74 -15.93
N HIS A 199 -15.43 -12.05 -15.21
CA HIS A 199 -15.37 -10.59 -15.07
C HIS A 199 -14.08 -10.14 -14.35
N TYR A 200 -13.76 -10.73 -13.20
CA TYR A 200 -12.54 -10.37 -12.47
C TYR A 200 -11.26 -10.80 -13.19
N GLU A 201 -11.28 -11.94 -13.89
CA GLU A 201 -10.19 -12.33 -14.79
C GLU A 201 -9.94 -11.27 -15.85
N ALA A 202 -11.00 -10.74 -16.49
CA ALA A 202 -10.88 -9.70 -17.50
C ALA A 202 -10.27 -8.39 -16.94
N ILE A 203 -10.56 -8.03 -15.69
CA ILE A 203 -9.91 -6.88 -15.01
C ILE A 203 -8.41 -7.14 -14.86
N VAL A 204 -8.03 -8.33 -14.38
CA VAL A 204 -6.62 -8.72 -14.20
C VAL A 204 -5.87 -8.76 -15.53
N ASP A 205 -6.49 -9.31 -16.58
CA ASP A 205 -5.93 -9.32 -17.94
C ASP A 205 -5.68 -7.91 -18.46
N ARG A 206 -6.66 -7.03 -18.30
CA ARG A 206 -6.51 -5.65 -18.74
C ARG A 206 -5.45 -4.90 -17.94
N CYS A 207 -5.33 -5.15 -16.65
CA CYS A 207 -4.21 -4.63 -15.86
C CYS A 207 -2.88 -5.07 -16.46
N ALA A 208 -2.71 -6.35 -16.80
CA ALA A 208 -1.50 -6.85 -17.45
C ALA A 208 -1.24 -6.17 -18.81
N GLU A 209 -2.28 -6.00 -19.66
CA GLU A 209 -2.17 -5.29 -20.94
C GLU A 209 -1.70 -3.83 -20.78
N LEU A 210 -2.16 -3.16 -19.72
CA LEU A 210 -1.81 -1.77 -19.41
C LEU A 210 -0.49 -1.63 -18.64
N GLY A 211 0.13 -2.75 -18.24
CA GLY A 211 1.30 -2.76 -17.38
C GLY A 211 1.01 -2.27 -15.96
N LEU A 212 -0.21 -2.51 -15.47
CA LEU A 212 -0.63 -2.25 -14.10
C LEU A 212 -0.49 -3.52 -13.26
N ALA A 213 0.10 -3.40 -12.08
CA ALA A 213 0.18 -4.45 -11.07
C ALA A 213 -1.21 -4.63 -10.38
N PRO A 214 -1.86 -5.81 -10.50
CA PRO A 214 -3.13 -6.06 -9.82
C PRO A 214 -2.89 -6.35 -8.32
N VAL A 215 -3.40 -5.48 -7.45
CA VAL A 215 -3.41 -5.70 -5.99
C VAL A 215 -4.79 -6.19 -5.59
N VAL A 216 -4.95 -7.48 -5.34
CA VAL A 216 -6.27 -8.10 -5.15
C VAL A 216 -6.59 -8.23 -3.68
N THR A 217 -7.72 -7.65 -3.26
CA THR A 217 -8.28 -7.82 -1.92
C THR A 217 -9.36 -8.92 -1.94
N PHE A 218 -9.18 -10.00 -1.20
CA PHE A 218 -10.08 -11.15 -1.21
C PHE A 218 -11.34 -10.94 -0.35
N ASN A 219 -11.23 -10.16 0.72
CA ASN A 219 -12.39 -9.71 1.49
C ASN A 219 -12.23 -8.23 1.85
N HIS A 220 -13.15 -7.41 1.34
CA HIS A 220 -13.24 -6.00 1.71
C HIS A 220 -14.55 -5.76 2.44
N PHE A 221 -14.61 -6.26 3.68
CA PHE A 221 -15.74 -6.25 4.63
C PHE A 221 -16.95 -7.08 4.26
N THR A 222 -17.40 -7.00 3.01
CA THR A 222 -18.60 -7.67 2.52
C THR A 222 -18.36 -9.17 2.37
N ALA A 223 -19.39 -9.95 2.68
CA ALA A 223 -19.41 -11.40 2.49
C ALA A 223 -20.74 -11.80 1.81
N PRO A 224 -20.86 -13.04 1.30
CA PRO A 224 -22.14 -13.53 0.84
C PRO A 224 -23.20 -13.52 1.96
N HIS A 225 -24.45 -13.21 1.62
CA HIS A 225 -25.57 -13.25 2.55
C HIS A 225 -25.69 -14.58 3.30
N TRP A 226 -25.48 -15.71 2.61
CA TRP A 226 -25.56 -17.04 3.21
C TRP A 226 -24.46 -17.28 4.27
N PHE A 227 -23.28 -16.69 4.09
CA PHE A 227 -22.18 -16.78 5.05
C PHE A 227 -22.54 -16.04 6.34
N ALA A 228 -23.07 -14.82 6.21
CA ALA A 228 -23.55 -14.04 7.35
C ALA A 228 -24.73 -14.71 8.08
N ALA A 229 -25.61 -15.40 7.35
CA ALA A 229 -26.69 -16.19 7.91
C ALA A 229 -26.22 -17.42 8.71
N GLU A 230 -25.02 -17.96 8.42
CA GLU A 230 -24.35 -19.00 9.22
C GLU A 230 -23.63 -18.43 10.46
N GLY A 231 -23.77 -17.14 10.74
CA GLY A 231 -23.06 -16.44 11.80
C GLY A 231 -21.73 -15.81 11.36
N GLY A 232 -21.45 -15.82 10.05
CA GLY A 232 -20.27 -15.19 9.47
C GLY A 232 -18.96 -15.72 10.05
N TRP A 233 -18.10 -14.81 10.50
CA TRP A 233 -16.82 -15.15 11.13
C TRP A 233 -16.94 -15.86 12.48
N LEU A 234 -18.13 -15.91 13.08
CA LEU A 234 -18.37 -16.75 14.27
C LEU A 234 -18.59 -18.22 13.94
N SER A 235 -18.87 -18.56 12.67
CA SER A 235 -19.01 -19.96 12.27
C SER A 235 -17.68 -20.69 12.42
N SER A 236 -17.74 -21.91 12.96
CA SER A 236 -16.60 -22.84 12.99
C SER A 236 -16.09 -23.23 11.60
N ARG A 237 -16.88 -23.00 10.54
CA ARG A 237 -16.54 -23.28 9.14
C ARG A 237 -15.96 -22.06 8.42
N SER A 238 -15.93 -20.90 9.06
CA SER A 238 -15.61 -19.62 8.42
C SER A 238 -14.26 -19.63 7.68
N ALA A 239 -13.22 -20.14 8.34
CA ALA A 239 -11.88 -20.22 7.78
C ALA A 239 -11.79 -21.17 6.56
N GLU A 240 -12.45 -22.33 6.61
CA GLU A 240 -12.50 -23.29 5.49
C GLU A 240 -13.22 -22.70 4.28
N LEU A 241 -14.38 -22.10 4.51
CA LEU A 241 -15.21 -21.49 3.47
C LEU A 241 -14.47 -20.34 2.77
N PHE A 242 -13.85 -19.45 3.55
CA PHE A 242 -13.09 -18.34 3.00
C PHE A 242 -11.85 -18.81 2.22
N ALA A 243 -11.13 -19.82 2.73
CA ALA A 243 -9.99 -20.40 2.03
C ALA A 243 -10.38 -21.12 0.72
N ARG A 244 -11.55 -21.78 0.69
CA ARG A 244 -12.12 -22.38 -0.52
C ARG A 244 -12.38 -21.33 -1.59
N TYR A 245 -13.04 -20.24 -1.22
CA TYR A 245 -13.28 -19.10 -2.11
C TYR A 245 -11.97 -18.50 -2.64
N CYS A 246 -10.99 -18.24 -1.75
CA CYS A 246 -9.67 -17.76 -2.17
C CYS A 246 -9.01 -18.74 -3.15
N GLY A 247 -9.23 -20.04 -2.95
CA GLY A 247 -8.76 -21.08 -3.84
C GLY A 247 -9.32 -20.96 -5.26
N TRP A 248 -10.62 -20.76 -5.43
CA TRP A 248 -11.24 -20.59 -6.75
C TRP A 248 -10.71 -19.36 -7.50
N VAL A 249 -10.56 -18.23 -6.79
CA VAL A 249 -9.97 -17.01 -7.35
C VAL A 249 -8.53 -17.26 -7.81
N MET A 250 -7.73 -17.94 -6.97
CA MET A 250 -6.35 -18.26 -7.29
C MET A 250 -6.21 -19.29 -8.42
N ASP A 251 -7.11 -20.27 -8.50
CA ASP A 251 -7.16 -21.24 -9.60
C ASP A 251 -7.50 -20.56 -10.93
N ARG A 252 -8.24 -19.44 -10.90
CA ARG A 252 -8.64 -18.71 -12.09
C ARG A 252 -7.57 -17.76 -12.62
N PHE A 253 -7.09 -16.83 -11.80
CA PHE A 253 -6.18 -15.77 -12.25
C PHE A 253 -5.07 -15.43 -11.23
N GLY A 254 -4.81 -16.33 -10.28
CA GLY A 254 -3.79 -16.13 -9.24
C GLY A 254 -2.36 -16.00 -9.75
N ASP A 255 -2.09 -16.50 -10.96
CA ASP A 255 -0.80 -16.41 -11.65
C ASP A 255 -0.42 -14.97 -12.03
N ARG A 256 -1.40 -14.08 -12.20
CA ARG A 256 -1.24 -12.69 -12.63
C ARG A 256 -1.40 -11.65 -11.51
N ILE A 257 -1.77 -12.06 -10.30
CA ILE A 257 -1.88 -11.15 -9.14
C ILE A 257 -0.47 -10.64 -8.75
N ALA A 258 -0.33 -9.36 -8.43
CA ALA A 258 0.95 -8.81 -7.96
C ALA A 258 1.08 -8.87 -6.43
N TYR A 259 0.00 -8.55 -5.72
CA TYR A 259 -0.10 -8.63 -4.26
C TYR A 259 -1.48 -9.15 -3.85
N ALA A 260 -1.52 -10.09 -2.91
CA ALA A 260 -2.76 -10.59 -2.33
C ALA A 260 -2.98 -10.02 -0.93
N VAL A 261 -4.07 -9.28 -0.77
CA VAL A 261 -4.56 -8.79 0.53
C VAL A 261 -5.72 -9.68 0.94
N THR A 262 -5.57 -10.52 1.96
CA THR A 262 -6.63 -11.46 2.35
C THR A 262 -7.83 -10.71 2.94
N LEU A 263 -7.60 -9.85 3.92
CA LEU A 263 -8.63 -9.13 4.66
C LEU A 263 -8.34 -7.62 4.64
N ASN A 264 -9.37 -6.82 4.39
CA ASN A 264 -9.36 -5.38 4.59
C ASN A 264 -9.72 -5.06 6.05
N GLU A 265 -8.84 -4.32 6.73
CA GLU A 265 -9.04 -3.71 8.05
C GLU A 265 -9.86 -4.54 9.05
N PRO A 266 -9.45 -5.78 9.37
CA PRO A 266 -10.18 -6.60 10.34
C PRO A 266 -10.16 -6.00 11.76
N ASN A 267 -9.38 -4.95 11.98
CA ASN A 267 -9.31 -4.17 13.21
C ASN A 267 -10.23 -2.94 13.25
N LEU A 268 -10.88 -2.56 12.14
CA LEU A 268 -11.59 -1.28 12.02
C LEU A 268 -12.65 -1.09 13.10
N THR A 269 -13.52 -2.08 13.34
CA THR A 269 -14.60 -1.89 14.32
C THR A 269 -14.09 -1.73 15.75
N ARG A 270 -12.96 -2.37 16.09
CA ARG A 270 -12.28 -2.15 17.37
C ARG A 270 -11.66 -0.76 17.44
N LEU A 271 -11.04 -0.26 16.37
CA LEU A 271 -10.55 1.12 16.27
C LEU A 271 -11.69 2.13 16.46
N LEU A 272 -12.80 1.97 15.75
CA LEU A 272 -13.98 2.85 15.84
C LEU A 272 -14.61 2.85 17.24
N SER A 273 -14.47 1.76 18.00
CA SER A 273 -14.96 1.70 19.39
C SER A 273 -14.25 2.68 20.35
N TRP A 274 -13.05 3.14 19.96
CA TRP A 274 -12.26 4.16 20.66
C TRP A 274 -12.53 5.59 20.17
N LEU A 275 -13.29 5.75 19.09
CA LEU A 275 -13.77 7.05 18.64
C LEU A 275 -15.07 7.40 19.37
N ASP A 276 -15.32 8.69 19.60
CA ASP A 276 -16.52 9.20 20.27
C ASP A 276 -17.75 9.15 19.35
N LEU A 277 -18.16 7.94 18.97
CA LEU A 277 -19.37 7.69 18.20
C LEU A 277 -20.62 7.81 19.10
N PRO A 278 -21.66 8.55 18.68
CA PRO A 278 -22.90 8.68 19.44
C PRO A 278 -23.50 7.32 19.80
N ALA A 279 -23.96 7.14 21.05
CA ALA A 279 -24.56 5.90 21.53
C ALA A 279 -25.71 5.38 20.64
N VAL A 280 -26.45 6.30 20.00
CA VAL A 280 -27.53 5.95 19.06
C VAL A 280 -27.05 5.11 17.87
N ILE A 281 -25.80 5.27 17.43
CA ILE A 281 -25.24 4.45 16.36
C ILE A 281 -25.11 3.00 16.83
N ARG A 282 -24.55 2.77 18.03
CA ARG A 282 -24.38 1.42 18.59
C ARG A 282 -25.72 0.72 18.83
N ASP A 283 -26.72 1.47 19.29
CA ASP A 283 -28.09 0.95 19.44
C ASP A 283 -28.69 0.56 18.09
N LEU A 284 -28.43 1.36 17.05
CA LEU A 284 -28.91 1.11 15.69
C LEU A 284 -28.19 -0.06 15.01
N GLU A 285 -26.90 -0.25 15.23
CA GLU A 285 -26.15 -1.44 14.79
C GLU A 285 -26.78 -2.72 15.34
N ARG A 286 -27.08 -2.73 16.65
CA ARG A 286 -27.78 -3.85 17.30
C ARG A 286 -29.16 -4.09 16.72
N ALA A 287 -29.97 -3.03 16.61
CA ALA A 287 -31.31 -3.13 16.04
C ALA A 287 -31.28 -3.64 14.59
N THR A 288 -30.25 -3.26 13.82
CA THR A 288 -30.02 -3.73 12.44
C THR A 288 -29.73 -5.23 12.41
N LEU A 289 -28.81 -5.72 13.25
CA LEU A 289 -28.46 -7.13 13.30
C LEU A 289 -29.59 -8.02 13.83
N ASP A 290 -30.37 -7.52 14.80
CA ASP A 290 -31.56 -8.22 15.31
C ASP A 290 -32.63 -8.32 14.22
N ALA A 291 -32.89 -7.23 13.50
CA ALA A 291 -33.82 -7.22 12.38
C ALA A 291 -33.35 -8.10 11.22
N ALA A 292 -32.05 -8.12 10.94
CA ALA A 292 -31.46 -8.97 9.90
C ALA A 292 -31.58 -10.46 10.27
N SER A 293 -31.34 -10.81 11.53
CA SER A 293 -31.52 -12.19 12.05
C SER A 293 -32.98 -12.63 11.89
N ALA A 294 -33.93 -11.78 12.27
CA ALA A 294 -35.36 -12.05 12.10
C ALA A 294 -35.76 -12.18 10.61
N ALA A 295 -35.27 -11.29 9.75
CA ALA A 295 -35.59 -11.29 8.32
C ALA A 295 -34.99 -12.50 7.58
N ALA A 296 -33.78 -12.93 7.94
CA ALA A 296 -33.12 -14.11 7.41
C ALA A 296 -33.65 -15.43 8.02
N GLY A 297 -34.43 -15.36 9.09
CA GLY A 297 -34.99 -16.54 9.77
C GLY A 297 -33.93 -17.38 10.51
N VAL A 298 -32.85 -16.74 10.98
CA VAL A 298 -31.75 -17.39 11.69
C VAL A 298 -31.59 -16.82 13.10
N GLU A 299 -30.98 -17.58 14.01
CA GLU A 299 -30.75 -17.12 15.38
C GLU A 299 -29.78 -15.93 15.44
N ARG A 300 -28.74 -15.95 14.61
CA ARG A 300 -27.64 -14.99 14.71
C ARG A 300 -27.06 -14.67 13.32
N TYR A 301 -27.54 -13.60 12.71
CA TYR A 301 -26.95 -13.03 11.50
C TYR A 301 -25.80 -12.09 11.88
N ARG A 302 -24.59 -12.28 11.31
CA ARG A 302 -23.41 -11.46 11.62
C ARG A 302 -22.59 -11.16 10.37
N VAL A 303 -22.10 -9.92 10.30
CA VAL A 303 -21.34 -9.39 9.15
C VAL A 303 -19.95 -8.93 9.59
N GLY A 304 -19.11 -8.57 8.61
CA GLY A 304 -17.72 -8.17 8.84
C GLY A 304 -17.46 -6.70 9.18
N ASN A 305 -18.42 -5.79 9.00
CA ASN A 305 -18.23 -4.34 9.21
C ASN A 305 -19.23 -3.66 10.15
N VAL A 306 -20.31 -4.36 10.53
CA VAL A 306 -21.24 -3.94 11.59
C VAL A 306 -21.18 -4.99 12.68
N MET A 307 -20.42 -4.72 13.75
CA MET A 307 -20.17 -5.68 14.83
C MET A 307 -20.60 -5.15 16.19
N LEU A 308 -21.13 -6.04 17.00
CA LEU A 308 -21.43 -5.75 18.40
C LEU A 308 -20.18 -5.90 19.27
N PRO A 309 -19.99 -5.06 20.30
CA PRO A 309 -18.82 -5.14 21.19
C PRO A 309 -18.57 -6.53 21.77
N GLU A 310 -19.62 -7.26 22.12
CA GLU A 310 -19.54 -8.62 22.66
C GLU A 310 -19.11 -9.69 21.66
N ASP A 311 -19.23 -9.43 20.34
CA ASP A 311 -18.86 -10.37 19.28
C ASP A 311 -17.48 -10.07 18.69
N MET A 312 -16.93 -8.85 18.90
CA MET A 312 -15.68 -8.38 18.26
C MET A 312 -14.48 -9.31 18.48
N ASP A 313 -14.31 -9.85 19.70
CA ASP A 313 -13.15 -10.70 19.98
C ASP A 313 -13.26 -12.05 19.27
N ALA A 314 -14.43 -12.67 19.28
CA ALA A 314 -14.69 -13.95 18.63
C ALA A 314 -14.69 -13.82 17.09
N ILE A 315 -15.21 -12.71 16.54
CA ILE A 315 -15.09 -12.40 15.11
C ILE A 315 -13.61 -12.21 14.75
N GLY A 316 -12.84 -11.51 15.59
CA GLY A 316 -11.41 -11.34 15.38
C GLY A 316 -10.64 -12.66 15.39
N ASP A 317 -11.03 -13.62 16.23
CA ASP A 317 -10.46 -14.98 16.22
C ASP A 317 -10.81 -15.73 14.92
N GLY A 318 -12.07 -15.62 14.46
CA GLY A 318 -12.52 -16.19 13.20
C GLY A 318 -11.82 -15.60 11.97
N MET A 319 -11.66 -14.27 11.92
CA MET A 319 -10.90 -13.57 10.89
C MET A 319 -9.41 -13.94 10.92
N THR A 320 -8.81 -14.10 12.11
CA THR A 320 -7.43 -14.58 12.26
C THR A 320 -7.26 -15.98 11.65
N ALA A 321 -8.18 -16.90 11.96
CA ALA A 321 -8.17 -18.24 11.38
C ALA A 321 -8.42 -18.20 9.86
N GLY A 322 -9.32 -17.33 9.41
CA GLY A 322 -9.63 -17.10 7.99
C GLY A 322 -8.43 -16.59 7.21
N HIS A 323 -7.73 -15.57 7.72
CA HIS A 323 -6.50 -15.07 7.12
C HIS A 323 -5.45 -16.18 6.96
N ARG A 324 -5.15 -16.94 8.02
CA ARG A 324 -4.18 -18.05 7.95
C ARG A 324 -4.58 -19.11 6.93
N ALA A 325 -5.85 -19.48 6.89
CA ALA A 325 -6.37 -20.48 5.95
C ALA A 325 -6.34 -19.97 4.50
N ALA A 326 -6.74 -18.71 4.26
CA ALA A 326 -6.65 -18.07 2.95
C ALA A 326 -5.19 -17.97 2.47
N ARG A 327 -4.28 -17.52 3.35
CA ARG A 327 -2.84 -17.46 3.06
C ARG A 327 -2.31 -18.83 2.67
N ALA A 328 -2.64 -19.89 3.42
CA ALA A 328 -2.25 -21.25 3.07
C ALA A 328 -2.80 -21.68 1.69
N ALA A 329 -4.07 -21.38 1.39
CA ALA A 329 -4.69 -21.72 0.11
C ALA A 329 -4.08 -20.97 -1.08
N ILE A 330 -3.70 -19.71 -0.88
CA ILE A 330 -3.01 -18.86 -1.87
C ILE A 330 -1.59 -19.39 -2.09
N LYS A 331 -0.81 -19.56 -1.02
CA LYS A 331 0.58 -20.04 -1.08
C LYS A 331 0.71 -21.46 -1.64
N ALA A 332 -0.29 -22.32 -1.46
CA ALA A 332 -0.32 -23.65 -2.06
C ALA A 332 -0.37 -23.62 -3.59
N ARG A 333 -0.95 -22.57 -4.18
CA ARG A 333 -1.04 -22.37 -5.64
C ARG A 333 0.10 -21.54 -6.19
N ARG A 334 0.53 -20.53 -5.41
CA ARG A 334 1.61 -19.62 -5.80
C ARG A 334 2.47 -19.23 -4.60
N PRO A 335 3.50 -20.03 -4.26
CA PRO A 335 4.32 -19.82 -3.06
C PRO A 335 5.03 -18.45 -3.01
N GLU A 336 5.40 -17.91 -4.16
CA GLU A 336 6.16 -16.68 -4.31
C GLU A 336 5.31 -15.39 -4.34
N LEU A 337 3.99 -15.50 -4.49
CA LEU A 337 3.09 -14.34 -4.46
C LEU A 337 3.14 -13.69 -3.07
N PRO A 338 3.41 -12.37 -2.94
CA PRO A 338 3.31 -11.69 -1.65
C PRO A 338 1.88 -11.70 -1.13
N VAL A 339 1.70 -12.17 0.11
CA VAL A 339 0.42 -12.25 0.80
C VAL A 339 0.52 -11.54 2.15
N GLY A 340 -0.50 -10.74 2.45
CA GLY A 340 -0.71 -10.11 3.74
C GLY A 340 -2.18 -9.72 3.94
N PHE A 341 -2.48 -8.97 4.99
CA PHE A 341 -3.76 -8.26 5.18
C PHE A 341 -3.49 -6.77 5.39
N SER A 342 -4.54 -5.95 5.39
CA SER A 342 -4.44 -4.51 5.62
C SER A 342 -5.01 -4.11 6.97
N LEU A 343 -4.42 -3.12 7.64
CA LEU A 343 -4.91 -2.55 8.89
C LEU A 343 -5.22 -1.07 8.78
N ALA A 344 -6.33 -0.68 9.42
CA ALA A 344 -6.64 0.71 9.74
C ALA A 344 -5.68 1.18 10.83
N VAL A 345 -4.78 2.11 10.54
CA VAL A 345 -3.80 2.61 11.51
C VAL A 345 -3.87 4.12 11.58
N VAL A 346 -4.32 4.62 12.73
CA VAL A 346 -4.22 6.02 13.10
C VAL A 346 -2.82 6.28 13.64
N ASP A 347 -2.22 7.41 13.25
CA ASP A 347 -0.97 7.86 13.88
C ASP A 347 -1.26 8.40 15.30
N ASP A 348 -1.24 7.48 16.26
CA ASP A 348 -1.53 7.77 17.66
C ASP A 348 -0.30 8.40 18.35
N ARG A 349 -0.39 9.70 18.63
CA ARG A 349 0.68 10.52 19.22
C ARG A 349 0.42 10.81 20.69
N VAL A 350 1.49 11.10 21.42
CA VAL A 350 1.43 11.46 22.84
C VAL A 350 1.86 12.91 23.02
N VAL A 351 1.13 13.65 23.85
CA VAL A 351 1.54 14.95 24.38
C VAL A 351 1.79 14.80 25.88
N GLY A 352 2.89 15.38 26.36
CA GLY A 352 3.37 15.20 27.73
C GLY A 352 4.22 13.93 27.87
N ASP A 353 4.29 13.42 29.10
CA ASP A 353 5.14 12.29 29.50
C ASP A 353 4.35 11.02 29.85
N ASP A 354 3.01 11.05 29.80
CA ASP A 354 2.14 9.91 30.07
C ASP A 354 1.52 9.34 28.78
N ALA A 355 2.07 8.19 28.34
CA ALA A 355 1.61 7.46 27.16
C ALA A 355 0.55 6.39 27.46
N ALA A 356 0.14 6.20 28.73
CA ALA A 356 -0.62 5.02 29.15
C ALA A 356 -1.95 4.84 28.42
N PHE A 357 -2.68 5.92 28.13
CA PHE A 357 -3.94 5.85 27.40
C PHE A 357 -3.73 5.38 25.95
N ARG A 358 -2.74 5.97 25.27
CA ARG A 358 -2.35 5.62 23.91
C ARG A 358 -1.86 4.18 23.81
N ASP A 359 -1.04 3.74 24.76
CA ASP A 359 -0.50 2.38 24.77
C ASP A 359 -1.60 1.35 25.00
N ARG A 360 -2.59 1.64 25.87
CA ARG A 360 -3.78 0.79 26.02
C ARG A 360 -4.58 0.70 24.72
N LYS A 361 -4.83 1.82 24.05
CA LYS A 361 -5.50 1.84 22.73
C LYS A 361 -4.75 0.97 21.73
N ARG A 362 -3.44 1.18 21.61
CA ARG A 362 -2.60 0.42 20.68
C ARG A 362 -2.64 -1.07 20.97
N HIS A 363 -2.58 -1.45 22.24
CA HIS A 363 -2.68 -2.85 22.65
C HIS A 363 -4.03 -3.46 22.26
N GLU A 364 -5.15 -2.82 22.61
CA GLU A 364 -6.49 -3.33 22.36
C GLU A 364 -6.86 -3.36 20.87
N VAL A 365 -6.38 -2.39 20.09
CA VAL A 365 -6.74 -2.24 18.66
C VAL A 365 -5.79 -2.99 17.74
N TYR A 366 -4.48 -2.93 17.98
CA TYR A 366 -3.48 -3.36 16.99
C TYR A 366 -2.70 -4.62 17.38
N ALA A 367 -2.48 -4.90 18.68
CA ALA A 367 -1.50 -5.93 19.08
C ALA A 367 -1.79 -7.32 18.51
N ARG A 368 -3.06 -7.77 18.53
CA ARG A 368 -3.47 -9.05 17.91
C ARG A 368 -3.02 -9.15 16.45
N TRP A 369 -3.20 -8.06 15.70
CA TRP A 369 -2.97 -8.06 14.26
C TRP A 369 -1.50 -7.85 13.92
N LEU A 370 -0.80 -6.99 14.65
CA LEU A 370 0.64 -6.81 14.47
C LEU A 370 1.42 -8.10 14.78
N GLU A 371 0.98 -8.86 15.79
CA GLU A 371 1.52 -10.19 16.07
C GLU A 371 1.23 -11.18 14.92
N LEU A 372 0.00 -11.18 14.38
CA LEU A 372 -0.36 -12.04 13.26
C LEU A 372 0.48 -11.74 12.00
N ALA A 373 0.78 -10.46 11.76
CA ALA A 373 1.54 -10.01 10.59
C ALA A 373 2.97 -10.57 10.53
N HIS A 374 3.54 -11.09 11.64
CA HIS A 374 4.82 -11.80 11.62
C HIS A 374 4.81 -13.04 10.71
N GLU A 375 3.64 -13.59 10.40
CA GLU A 375 3.49 -14.74 9.50
C GLU A 375 3.46 -14.34 8.01
N ASP A 376 3.37 -13.05 7.70
CA ASP A 376 3.09 -12.51 6.36
C ASP A 376 4.33 -12.07 5.59
N ASP A 377 4.16 -11.91 4.27
CA ASP A 377 5.21 -11.37 3.41
C ASP A 377 5.26 -9.83 3.46
N PHE A 378 4.13 -9.19 3.80
CA PHE A 378 4.00 -7.75 4.01
C PHE A 378 2.77 -7.44 4.88
N LEU A 379 2.74 -6.23 5.44
CA LEU A 379 1.56 -5.68 6.11
C LEU A 379 1.03 -4.48 5.31
N GLY A 380 -0.26 -4.52 4.98
CA GLY A 380 -0.97 -3.40 4.38
C GLY A 380 -1.29 -2.32 5.42
N ILE A 381 -0.96 -1.06 5.16
CA ILE A 381 -1.29 0.07 6.04
C ILE A 381 -2.30 0.98 5.37
N GLN A 382 -3.34 1.31 6.13
CA GLN A 382 -4.40 2.23 5.76
C GLN A 382 -4.42 3.37 6.77
N ASN A 383 -4.09 4.58 6.35
CA ASN A 383 -3.98 5.72 7.25
C ASN A 383 -4.68 6.94 6.64
N TYR A 384 -5.38 7.71 7.49
CA TYR A 384 -6.06 8.93 7.08
C TYR A 384 -5.83 10.11 8.02
N GLU A 385 -5.35 9.83 9.23
CA GLU A 385 -5.31 10.81 10.30
C GLU A 385 -4.27 10.47 11.37
N SER A 386 -3.90 11.51 12.13
CA SER A 386 -3.23 11.39 13.42
C SER A 386 -4.19 11.77 14.53
N ARG A 387 -4.05 11.13 15.69
CA ARG A 387 -4.78 11.48 16.92
C ARG A 387 -3.78 11.71 18.03
N THR A 388 -4.08 12.66 18.90
CA THR A 388 -3.18 13.02 20.00
C THR A 388 -3.81 12.62 21.33
N TYR A 389 -3.01 12.06 22.23
CA TYR A 389 -3.45 11.58 23.53
C TYR A 389 -2.55 12.10 24.65
N ASP A 390 -3.12 12.25 25.84
CA ASP A 390 -2.39 12.38 27.11
C ASP A 390 -2.73 11.19 28.03
N GLY A 391 -2.34 11.26 29.31
CA GLY A 391 -2.64 10.20 30.28
C GLY A 391 -4.14 9.99 30.57
N ALA A 392 -5.00 10.98 30.27
CA ALA A 392 -6.42 10.95 30.55
C ALA A 392 -7.28 10.57 29.34
N GLY A 393 -6.86 10.91 28.12
CA GLY A 393 -7.63 10.60 26.92
C GLY A 393 -7.14 11.26 25.64
N GLU A 394 -8.03 11.33 24.65
CA GLU A 394 -7.78 12.08 23.41
C GLU A 394 -7.78 13.58 23.69
N VAL A 395 -6.78 14.26 23.12
CA VAL A 395 -6.64 15.72 23.14
C VAL A 395 -7.12 16.26 21.81
N ALA A 396 -8.19 17.06 21.85
CA ALA A 396 -8.74 17.68 20.66
C ALA A 396 -7.71 18.60 19.97
N PRO A 397 -7.75 18.73 18.63
CA PRO A 397 -6.91 19.69 17.92
C PRO A 397 -7.08 21.11 18.46
N ALA A 398 -6.00 21.90 18.43
CA ALA A 398 -6.05 23.28 18.88
C ALA A 398 -7.10 24.09 18.09
N PRO A 399 -7.81 25.05 18.72
CA PRO A 399 -8.79 25.87 18.02
C PRO A 399 -8.20 26.55 16.77
N GLY A 400 -8.89 26.42 15.63
CA GLY A 400 -8.44 26.96 14.35
C GLY A 400 -7.54 26.04 13.53
N THR A 401 -7.18 24.85 14.05
CA THR A 401 -6.52 23.81 13.26
C THR A 401 -7.44 23.37 12.11
N PRO A 402 -6.98 23.39 10.84
CA PRO A 402 -7.75 22.81 9.74
C PRO A 402 -8.03 21.34 9.99
N VAL A 403 -9.29 20.92 9.82
CA VAL A 403 -9.71 19.53 10.01
C VAL A 403 -10.29 18.96 8.72
N ASN A 404 -10.16 17.64 8.57
CA ASN A 404 -10.76 16.89 7.47
C ASN A 404 -12.28 16.66 7.71
N GLY A 405 -12.95 15.99 6.78
CA GLY A 405 -14.38 15.65 6.87
C GLY A 405 -14.75 14.72 8.03
N MET A 406 -13.76 14.08 8.66
CA MET A 406 -13.91 13.22 9.84
C MET A 406 -13.65 13.95 11.16
N GLY A 407 -13.31 15.25 11.11
CA GLY A 407 -13.06 16.10 12.28
C GLY A 407 -11.64 16.03 12.85
N SER A 408 -10.73 15.30 12.20
CA SER A 408 -9.31 15.22 12.59
C SER A 408 -8.48 16.31 11.96
N ALA A 409 -7.40 16.71 12.63
CA ALA A 409 -6.42 17.63 12.05
C ALA A 409 -5.92 17.11 10.69
N ILE A 410 -5.87 18.01 9.71
CA ILE A 410 -5.21 17.72 8.43
C ILE A 410 -3.71 17.67 8.70
N ASP A 411 -3.15 16.46 8.71
CA ASP A 411 -1.74 16.23 8.98
C ASP A 411 -1.12 15.25 7.97
N PRO A 412 -0.36 15.74 6.97
CA PRO A 412 0.28 14.89 5.98
C PRO A 412 1.38 13.99 6.56
N THR A 413 1.89 14.29 7.76
CA THR A 413 2.93 13.47 8.40
C THR A 413 2.38 12.21 9.07
N SER A 414 1.05 12.10 9.20
CA SER A 414 0.38 10.97 9.86
C SER A 414 0.75 9.62 9.23
N LEU A 415 0.83 9.54 7.91
CA LEU A 415 1.21 8.30 7.23
C LEU A 415 2.59 7.81 7.68
N ALA A 416 3.55 8.72 7.80
CA ALA A 416 4.92 8.40 8.19
C ALA A 416 4.99 7.87 9.63
N GLY A 417 4.16 8.39 10.54
CA GLY A 417 4.04 7.86 11.91
C GLY A 417 3.41 6.47 11.94
N ALA A 418 2.34 6.27 11.17
CA ALA A 418 1.64 5.00 11.07
C ALA A 418 2.54 3.87 10.52
N VAL A 419 3.29 4.11 9.43
CA VAL A 419 4.16 3.08 8.85
C VAL A 419 5.37 2.77 9.72
N ARG A 420 5.95 3.77 10.41
CA ARG A 420 7.05 3.54 11.37
C ARG A 420 6.59 2.66 12.52
N TYR A 421 5.44 2.99 13.11
CA TYR A 421 4.87 2.19 14.19
C TYR A 421 4.57 0.77 13.74
N ALA A 422 3.85 0.60 12.63
CA ALA A 422 3.45 -0.73 12.18
C ALA A 422 4.66 -1.60 11.83
N HIS A 423 5.69 -1.05 11.16
CA HIS A 423 6.90 -1.80 10.86
C HIS A 423 7.71 -2.14 12.12
N ALA A 424 7.83 -1.22 13.07
CA ALA A 424 8.55 -1.47 14.32
C ALA A 424 7.96 -2.63 15.12
N GLU A 425 6.63 -2.77 15.13
CA GLU A 425 5.94 -3.83 15.85
C GLU A 425 5.85 -5.15 15.05
N SER A 426 5.61 -5.09 13.74
CA SER A 426 5.40 -6.30 12.92
C SER A 426 6.68 -6.88 12.30
N GLY A 427 7.72 -6.05 12.11
CA GLY A 427 8.98 -6.45 11.48
C GLY A 427 8.92 -6.80 9.99
N VAL A 428 7.74 -6.71 9.35
CA VAL A 428 7.54 -7.04 7.93
C VAL A 428 7.50 -5.78 7.05
N PRO A 429 7.78 -5.89 5.73
CA PRO A 429 7.61 -4.78 4.78
C PRO A 429 6.20 -4.20 4.76
N ILE A 430 6.10 -2.90 4.47
CA ILE A 430 4.85 -2.16 4.47
C ILE A 430 4.40 -1.86 3.04
N LEU A 431 3.16 -2.20 2.70
CA LEU A 431 2.48 -1.65 1.53
C LEU A 431 1.44 -0.64 2.02
N VAL A 432 1.53 0.63 1.61
CA VAL A 432 0.46 1.58 1.92
C VAL A 432 -0.72 1.25 1.01
N THR A 433 -1.67 0.47 1.52
CA THR A 433 -2.81 -0.04 0.76
C THR A 433 -3.95 0.96 0.63
N GLU A 434 -4.00 1.94 1.54
CA GLU A 434 -4.88 3.11 1.47
C GLU A 434 -4.22 4.32 2.15
N HIS A 435 -4.32 5.48 1.52
CA HIS A 435 -4.08 6.75 2.15
C HIS A 435 -4.79 7.85 1.38
N GLY A 436 -5.42 8.77 2.08
CA GLY A 436 -6.17 9.85 1.44
C GLY A 436 -6.76 10.81 2.44
N MET A 437 -7.76 11.56 2.00
CA MET A 437 -8.46 12.53 2.83
C MET A 437 -9.91 12.66 2.40
N GLN A 438 -10.82 12.54 3.38
CA GLN A 438 -12.18 13.00 3.20
C GLN A 438 -12.23 14.53 3.28
N THR A 439 -12.63 15.18 2.20
CA THR A 439 -12.84 16.64 2.18
C THR A 439 -13.70 17.03 0.98
N PRO A 440 -14.67 17.96 1.16
CA PRO A 440 -15.39 18.58 0.05
C PRO A 440 -14.56 19.62 -0.72
N ASP A 441 -13.45 20.10 -0.13
CA ASP A 441 -12.52 21.02 -0.78
C ASP A 441 -11.32 20.25 -1.29
N ASP A 442 -11.36 19.88 -2.57
CA ASP A 442 -10.29 19.11 -3.19
C ASP A 442 -8.93 19.84 -3.23
N SER A 443 -8.90 21.17 -3.04
CA SER A 443 -7.62 21.89 -2.90
C SER A 443 -6.84 21.44 -1.66
N GLN A 444 -7.54 21.01 -0.60
CA GLN A 444 -6.91 20.43 0.59
C GLN A 444 -6.32 19.05 0.29
N ARG A 445 -7.05 18.19 -0.43
CA ARG A 445 -6.54 16.87 -0.87
C ARG A 445 -5.33 17.03 -1.80
N ALA A 446 -5.42 17.93 -2.77
CA ALA A 446 -4.33 18.26 -3.68
C ALA A 446 -3.07 18.73 -2.93
N GLY A 447 -3.23 19.62 -1.93
CA GLY A 447 -2.13 20.10 -1.10
C GLY A 447 -1.61 19.09 -0.06
N PHE A 448 -2.29 17.96 0.12
CA PHE A 448 -1.93 16.93 1.11
C PHE A 448 -1.08 15.80 0.52
N ILE A 449 -1.27 15.47 -0.77
CA ILE A 449 -0.63 14.31 -1.41
C ILE A 449 0.90 14.39 -1.40
N GLU A 450 1.48 15.46 -1.96
CA GLU A 450 2.95 15.59 -2.03
C GLU A 450 3.61 15.61 -0.64
N PRO A 451 3.14 16.42 0.34
CA PRO A 451 3.71 16.40 1.69
C PRO A 451 3.62 15.04 2.38
N SER A 452 2.54 14.28 2.15
CA SER A 452 2.39 12.94 2.74
C SER A 452 3.39 11.95 2.15
N LEU A 453 3.64 12.04 0.85
CA LEU A 453 4.67 11.25 0.18
C LEU A 453 6.08 11.67 0.60
N VAL A 454 6.35 12.97 0.80
CA VAL A 454 7.63 13.43 1.36
C VAL A 454 7.87 12.78 2.73
N ALA A 455 6.88 12.83 3.63
CA ALA A 455 6.98 12.22 4.96
C ALA A 455 7.13 10.69 4.89
N LEU A 456 6.45 10.02 3.94
CA LEU A 456 6.62 8.59 3.71
C LEU A 456 8.06 8.25 3.29
N LEU A 457 8.65 9.04 2.40
CA LEU A 457 10.03 8.85 1.97
C LEU A 457 11.02 9.10 3.11
N GLU A 458 10.74 10.04 4.02
CA GLU A 458 11.54 10.20 5.25
C GLU A 458 11.47 8.95 6.14
N ALA A 459 10.30 8.33 6.28
CA ALA A 459 10.19 7.05 7.00
C ALA A 459 11.01 5.94 6.32
N MET A 460 11.13 5.96 4.99
CA MET A 460 11.98 5.02 4.26
C MET A 460 13.47 5.28 4.51
N ASP A 461 13.90 6.55 4.60
CA ASP A 461 15.29 6.89 4.97
C ASP A 461 15.64 6.39 6.38
N ASP A 462 14.66 6.43 7.28
CA ASP A 462 14.78 5.88 8.65
C ASP A 462 14.81 4.33 8.67
N GLY A 463 14.72 3.68 7.51
CA GLY A 463 14.86 2.24 7.35
C GLY A 463 13.56 1.46 7.27
N VAL A 464 12.39 2.11 7.17
CA VAL A 464 11.11 1.40 6.95
C VAL A 464 11.04 0.87 5.51
N PRO A 465 10.94 -0.46 5.29
CA PRO A 465 10.85 -1.04 3.96
C PRO A 465 9.43 -0.87 3.40
N VAL A 466 9.19 0.25 2.73
CA VAL A 466 7.91 0.55 2.06
C VAL A 466 7.93 0.07 0.60
N LEU A 467 6.97 -0.80 0.26
CA LEU A 467 6.83 -1.44 -1.06
C LEU A 467 6.14 -0.53 -2.09
N GLY A 468 5.25 0.35 -1.62
CA GLY A 468 4.50 1.25 -2.50
C GLY A 468 3.40 2.02 -1.78
N TYR A 469 2.74 2.88 -2.55
CA TYR A 469 1.68 3.78 -2.11
C TYR A 469 0.45 3.68 -3.01
N LEU A 470 -0.69 3.34 -2.41
CA LEU A 470 -1.99 3.24 -3.08
C LEU A 470 -2.93 4.31 -2.49
N HIS A 471 -3.31 5.28 -3.31
CA HIS A 471 -4.23 6.33 -2.88
C HIS A 471 -5.64 5.78 -2.69
N TRP A 472 -6.30 6.15 -1.59
CA TRP A 472 -7.74 5.95 -1.43
C TRP A 472 -8.45 7.28 -1.68
N THR A 473 -9.30 7.40 -2.69
CA THR A 473 -9.79 6.38 -3.65
C THR A 473 -9.78 6.91 -5.08
N LEU A 474 -9.97 6.04 -6.07
CA LEU A 474 -10.01 6.45 -7.48
C LEU A 474 -11.12 7.48 -7.70
N MET A 475 -12.28 7.31 -7.09
CA MET A 475 -13.44 8.18 -7.29
C MET A 475 -14.35 8.22 -6.06
N ASP A 476 -15.13 9.29 -5.93
CA ASP A 476 -16.16 9.41 -4.90
C ASP A 476 -17.13 8.24 -5.04
N ASN A 477 -17.33 7.53 -3.94
CA ASN A 477 -18.00 6.23 -3.92
C ASN A 477 -18.98 6.14 -2.74
N PHE A 478 -19.55 4.96 -2.52
CA PHE A 478 -20.46 4.70 -1.42
C PHE A 478 -19.69 4.46 -0.11
N GLU A 479 -19.76 5.38 0.85
CA GLU A 479 -19.02 5.32 2.11
C GLU A 479 -19.84 4.66 3.22
N TRP A 480 -20.18 3.38 3.01
CA TRP A 480 -20.77 2.49 4.01
C TRP A 480 -22.01 3.08 4.69
N ILE A 481 -22.05 3.12 6.03
CA ILE A 481 -23.20 3.62 6.80
C ILE A 481 -23.48 5.11 6.54
N PHE A 482 -22.51 5.87 6.02
CA PHE A 482 -22.63 7.29 5.73
C PHE A 482 -23.22 7.60 4.36
N GLY A 483 -23.30 6.61 3.46
CA GLY A 483 -23.81 6.78 2.10
C GLY A 483 -22.87 7.57 1.20
N TYR A 484 -23.41 8.38 0.29
CA TYR A 484 -22.63 9.07 -0.74
C TYR A 484 -22.16 10.48 -0.35
N GLY A 485 -22.38 10.88 0.91
CA GLY A 485 -22.04 12.23 1.36
C GLY A 485 -20.53 12.45 1.54
N ALA A 486 -19.75 11.39 1.74
CA ALA A 486 -18.32 11.48 1.92
C ALA A 486 -17.60 11.59 0.57
N GLN A 487 -16.70 12.56 0.46
CA GLN A 487 -15.89 12.77 -0.74
C GLN A 487 -14.45 12.43 -0.41
N LEU A 488 -13.96 11.29 -0.91
CA LEU A 488 -12.59 10.80 -0.75
C LEU A 488 -11.86 10.63 -2.09
N GLY A 489 -12.57 10.67 -3.21
CA GLY A 489 -12.02 10.29 -4.50
C GLY A 489 -11.21 11.36 -5.20
N LEU A 490 -10.27 10.90 -6.04
CA LEU A 490 -9.54 11.71 -7.02
C LEU A 490 -10.45 12.16 -8.17
N HIS A 491 -11.54 11.44 -8.42
CA HIS A 491 -12.56 11.79 -9.40
C HIS A 491 -13.92 11.95 -8.72
N GLU A 492 -14.72 12.91 -9.17
CA GLU A 492 -16.15 12.97 -8.86
C GLU A 492 -16.92 12.02 -9.81
N VAL A 493 -18.02 11.45 -9.34
CA VAL A 493 -18.94 10.65 -10.16
C VAL A 493 -20.32 11.30 -10.18
N ASP A 494 -20.80 11.66 -11.36
CA ASP A 494 -22.22 11.96 -11.55
C ASP A 494 -23.02 10.67 -11.35
N ARG A 495 -23.85 10.60 -10.31
CA ARG A 495 -24.59 9.37 -9.94
C ARG A 495 -25.76 9.04 -10.87
N GLU A 496 -26.14 9.92 -11.79
CA GLU A 496 -27.16 9.67 -12.80
C GLU A 496 -26.55 9.19 -14.12
N THR A 497 -25.49 9.88 -14.57
CA THR A 497 -24.84 9.61 -15.86
C THR A 497 -23.62 8.70 -15.79
N PHE A 498 -23.07 8.52 -14.58
CA PHE A 498 -21.83 7.80 -14.27
C PHE A 498 -20.58 8.41 -14.93
N VAL A 499 -20.62 9.66 -15.35
CA VAL A 499 -19.44 10.39 -15.82
C VAL A 499 -18.46 10.59 -14.66
N ARG A 500 -17.20 10.18 -14.87
CA ARG A 500 -16.08 10.47 -13.96
C ARG A 500 -15.42 11.79 -14.35
N THR A 501 -15.34 12.74 -13.43
CA THR A 501 -14.68 14.03 -13.65
C THR A 501 -13.45 14.15 -12.75
N PRO A 502 -12.24 14.34 -13.30
CA PRO A 502 -11.03 14.45 -12.48
C PRO A 502 -11.07 15.72 -11.64
N LYS A 503 -10.70 15.58 -10.36
CA LYS A 503 -10.51 16.71 -9.44
C LYS A 503 -9.06 17.23 -9.51
N PRO A 504 -8.76 18.44 -9.02
CA PRO A 504 -7.39 18.95 -8.92
C PRO A 504 -6.36 17.97 -8.33
N SER A 505 -6.73 17.19 -7.32
CA SER A 505 -5.89 16.17 -6.67
C SER A 505 -5.47 15.05 -7.62
N ALA A 506 -6.31 14.66 -8.59
CA ALA A 506 -5.94 13.70 -9.63
C ALA A 506 -4.78 14.24 -10.48
N ALA A 507 -4.80 15.53 -10.82
CA ALA A 507 -3.71 16.15 -11.58
C ALA A 507 -2.40 16.23 -10.79
N VAL A 508 -2.48 16.53 -9.48
CA VAL A 508 -1.29 16.50 -8.60
C VAL A 508 -0.72 15.09 -8.54
N TYR A 509 -1.56 14.09 -8.28
CA TYR A 509 -1.10 12.70 -8.17
C TYR A 509 -0.53 12.17 -9.49
N ALA A 510 -1.16 12.50 -10.62
CA ALA A 510 -0.65 12.17 -11.95
C ALA A 510 0.69 12.87 -12.26
N SER A 511 0.87 14.11 -11.80
CA SER A 511 2.15 14.83 -11.93
C SER A 511 3.26 14.13 -11.14
N VAL A 512 2.98 13.68 -9.91
CA VAL A 512 3.92 12.92 -9.10
C VAL A 512 4.28 11.60 -9.79
N ALA A 513 3.28 10.86 -10.28
CA ALA A 513 3.47 9.59 -10.95
C ALA A 513 4.28 9.74 -12.25
N GLY A 514 3.90 10.68 -13.11
CA GLY A 514 4.60 10.94 -14.37
C GLY A 514 6.03 11.48 -14.20
N ALA A 515 6.27 12.30 -13.18
CA ALA A 515 7.59 12.86 -12.91
C ALA A 515 8.46 11.96 -12.00
N ARG A 516 7.86 10.93 -11.39
CA ARG A 516 8.50 10.02 -10.42
C ARG A 516 9.25 10.76 -9.31
N ARG A 517 8.66 11.86 -8.81
CA ARG A 517 9.26 12.74 -7.80
C ARG A 517 8.18 13.57 -7.10
N VAL A 518 8.48 14.06 -5.92
CA VAL A 518 7.63 14.97 -5.12
C VAL A 518 8.35 16.29 -4.86
N ARG A 519 7.57 17.34 -4.62
CA ARG A 519 8.06 18.63 -4.14
C ARG A 519 7.85 18.76 -2.63
N ALA A 520 8.87 19.23 -1.94
CA ALA A 520 8.90 19.42 -0.49
C ALA A 520 8.90 20.91 -0.12
#